data_AF-A0A426DAS2-F1
#
_entry.id   AF-A0A426DAS2-F1
#
_cell.length_a   1.000
_cell.length_b   1.000
_cell.length_c   1.000
_cell.angle_alpha   90.00
_cell.angle_beta   90.00
_cell.angle_gamma   90.00
#
_symmetry.space_group_name_H-M   'P 1'
#
loop_
_entity.id
_entity.type
_entity.pdbx_description
1 polymer ?
#
loop_
_entity_poly.entity_id
_entity_poly.type
_entity_poly.pdbx_seq_one_letter_code
_entity_poly.pdbx_strand_id
1 'polypeptide(L)'
;MAERTCAARPLLNRQRSVCPTCLRQLRWWQLLPLIGVLIQRGRCWDCHHPINLRSSYVELLCGTLALTSFPQPNLALLCGYAVLFFNSLTDTLQFTVYPITLLPPALLGLMGGFPFPDMPLVILGGLLLGLFLLARYSAKFGMGDVDVLLMLSCLAPPVTVITSLTLAAFAALVTFSLDRRSARRLPFVPFMTWGFVLCTQFGN
;
A
#
# COMPACT_ATOMS: atom_id res chain seq x y z
N MET A 1 11.18 -8.88 9.50
CA MET A 1 11.06 -7.80 10.51
C MET A 1 11.03 -8.45 11.88
N ALA A 2 11.48 -7.79 12.96
CA ALA A 2 10.81 -8.03 14.23
C ALA A 2 9.33 -7.89 13.90
N GLU A 3 8.55 -8.96 13.92
CA GLU A 3 7.12 -8.77 13.92
C GLU A 3 6.91 -7.83 15.09
N ARG A 4 6.49 -6.61 14.77
CA ARG A 4 5.88 -5.74 15.76
C ARG A 4 4.57 -6.43 16.06
N THR A 5 4.63 -7.58 16.70
CA THR A 5 3.51 -8.13 17.42
C THR A 5 3.27 -7.08 18.49
N CYS A 6 2.39 -6.14 18.18
CA CYS A 6 1.46 -5.63 19.18
C CYS A 6 0.63 -6.85 19.59
N ALA A 7 1.26 -7.82 20.27
CA ALA A 7 0.57 -8.93 20.86
C ALA A 7 -0.29 -8.32 21.94
N ALA A 8 -1.55 -8.01 21.60
CA ALA A 8 -2.67 -7.65 22.48
C ALA A 8 -2.27 -7.14 23.88
N ARG A 9 -1.47 -6.06 23.95
CA ARG A 9 -0.92 -5.54 25.21
C ARG A 9 -1.09 -4.02 25.25
N PRO A 10 -1.37 -3.47 26.44
CA PRO A 10 -1.91 -2.12 26.59
C PRO A 10 -0.96 -1.03 26.06
N LEU A 11 -1.53 -0.07 25.32
CA LEU A 11 -0.83 1.07 24.70
C LEU A 11 -0.09 1.98 25.71
N LEU A 12 -0.40 1.86 27.00
CA LEU A 12 0.12 2.73 28.05
C LEU A 12 1.55 2.37 28.50
N ASN A 13 2.03 1.16 28.17
CA ASN A 13 3.37 0.75 28.56
C ASN A 13 4.32 0.87 27.36
N ARG A 14 5.27 1.81 27.43
CA ARG A 14 6.22 2.14 26.36
C ARG A 14 7.25 1.02 26.17
N GLN A 15 6.81 -0.12 25.63
CA GLN A 15 7.70 -1.23 25.33
C GLN A 15 8.47 -0.97 24.04
N ARG A 16 9.78 -1.17 24.11
CA ARG A 16 10.67 -1.02 22.94
C ARG A 16 10.54 -2.27 22.06
N SER A 17 10.85 -2.14 20.77
CA SER A 17 10.86 -3.25 19.82
C SER A 17 11.81 -4.38 20.26
N VAL A 18 11.39 -5.62 20.11
CA VAL A 18 12.14 -6.82 20.53
C VAL A 18 12.27 -7.82 19.37
N CYS A 19 13.37 -8.58 19.33
CA CYS A 19 13.53 -9.68 18.39
C CYS A 19 12.59 -10.87 18.75
N PRO A 20 11.82 -11.43 17.81
CA PRO A 20 10.89 -12.52 18.10
C PRO A 20 11.60 -13.84 18.48
N THR A 21 12.87 -14.02 18.10
CA THR A 21 13.61 -15.27 18.32
C THR A 21 14.39 -15.24 19.63
N CYS A 22 15.15 -14.17 19.90
CA CYS A 22 16.02 -14.09 21.08
C CYS A 22 15.47 -13.19 22.20
N LEU A 23 14.33 -12.54 21.97
CA LEU A 23 13.67 -11.64 22.92
C LEU A 23 14.55 -10.48 23.42
N ARG A 24 15.68 -10.21 22.74
CA ARG A 24 16.51 -9.05 23.03
C ARG A 24 15.92 -7.79 22.44
N GLN A 25 16.01 -6.73 23.22
CA GLN A 25 15.55 -5.41 22.86
C GLN A 25 16.42 -4.82 21.74
N LEU A 26 15.77 -4.38 20.65
CA LEU A 26 16.45 -3.79 19.50
C LEU A 26 16.93 -2.38 19.83
N ARG A 27 18.15 -2.07 19.39
CA ARG A 27 18.76 -0.75 19.48
C ARG A 27 18.12 0.19 18.43
N TRP A 28 18.17 1.50 18.68
CA TRP A 28 17.55 2.49 17.79
C TRP A 28 18.07 2.43 16.33
N TRP A 29 19.36 2.13 16.13
CA TRP A 29 19.94 2.00 14.79
C TRP A 29 19.56 0.68 14.10
N GLN A 30 19.17 -0.34 14.88
CA GLN A 30 18.59 -1.59 14.33
C GLN A 30 17.14 -1.39 13.88
N LEU A 31 16.48 -0.34 14.37
CA LEU A 31 15.16 0.10 13.90
C LEU A 31 15.25 0.93 12.63
N LEU A 32 16.43 1.45 12.28
CA LEU A 32 16.62 2.08 10.98
C LEU A 32 16.48 1.01 9.89
N PRO A 33 15.51 1.14 9.00
CA PRO A 33 15.03 0.01 8.22
C PRO A 33 15.92 -0.37 7.03
N LEU A 34 16.60 0.61 6.42
CA LEU A 34 17.64 0.36 5.42
C LEU A 34 19.01 0.19 6.09
N ILE A 35 19.40 1.18 6.90
CA ILE A 35 20.73 1.22 7.54
C ILE A 35 20.90 0.04 8.52
N GLY A 36 19.90 -0.24 9.33
CA GLY A 36 19.93 -1.32 10.31
C GLY A 36 20.03 -2.69 9.66
N VAL A 37 19.35 -2.93 8.52
CA VAL A 37 19.44 -4.19 7.78
C VAL A 37 20.77 -4.33 7.04
N LEU A 38 21.29 -3.25 6.48
CA LEU A 38 22.61 -3.23 5.83
C LEU A 38 23.72 -3.60 6.83
N ILE A 39 23.73 -2.97 8.01
CA ILE A 39 24.74 -3.25 9.05
C ILE A 39 24.58 -4.68 9.60
N GLN A 40 23.34 -5.13 9.79
CA GLN A 40 23.02 -6.49 10.26
C GLN A 40 23.18 -7.57 9.18
N ARG A 41 23.45 -7.19 7.91
CA ARG A 41 23.50 -8.09 6.75
C ARG A 41 22.27 -9.01 6.65
N GLY A 42 21.10 -8.47 6.96
CA GLY A 42 19.83 -9.19 6.93
C GLY A 42 19.66 -10.27 8.01
N ARG A 43 20.48 -10.28 9.07
CA ARG A 43 20.38 -11.24 10.18
C ARG A 43 20.40 -10.52 11.52
N CYS A 44 19.62 -10.98 12.49
CA CYS A 44 19.63 -10.37 13.83
C CYS A 44 21.07 -10.33 14.38
N TRP A 45 21.46 -9.19 14.93
CA TRP A 45 22.81 -8.98 15.47
C TRP A 45 23.18 -9.99 16.57
N ASP A 46 22.22 -10.36 17.42
CA ASP A 46 22.48 -11.18 18.61
C ASP A 46 22.35 -12.69 18.37
N CYS A 47 21.37 -13.11 17.57
CA CYS A 47 21.06 -14.54 17.37
C CYS A 47 21.27 -15.02 15.93
N HIS A 48 21.70 -14.15 15.02
CA HIS A 48 21.93 -14.44 13.60
C HIS A 48 20.72 -15.00 12.83
N HIS A 49 19.53 -14.97 13.42
CA HIS A 49 18.31 -15.41 12.75
C HIS A 49 18.01 -14.49 11.55
N PRO A 50 17.68 -15.04 10.36
CA PRO A 50 17.40 -14.24 9.17
C PRO A 50 16.20 -13.32 9.38
N ILE A 51 16.32 -12.07 8.90
CA ILE A 51 15.27 -11.06 8.97
C ILE A 51 14.53 -11.04 7.63
N ASN A 52 13.21 -11.16 7.67
CA ASN A 52 12.39 -10.98 6.47
C ASN A 52 12.54 -9.55 5.90
N LEU A 53 13.00 -9.46 4.64
CA LEU A 53 13.36 -8.23 3.91
C LEU A 53 12.18 -7.54 3.22
N ARG A 54 10.96 -8.10 3.26
CA ARG A 54 9.78 -7.53 2.58
C ARG A 54 9.50 -6.06 2.94
N SER A 55 9.61 -5.71 4.23
CA SER A 55 9.40 -4.33 4.69
C SER A 55 10.52 -3.40 4.25
N SER A 56 11.77 -3.87 4.25
CA SER A 56 12.91 -3.11 3.74
C SER A 56 12.79 -2.84 2.24
N TYR A 57 12.22 -3.77 1.48
CA TYR A 57 11.93 -3.57 0.07
C TYR A 57 10.87 -2.48 -0.15
N VAL A 58 9.74 -2.53 0.58
CA VAL A 58 8.72 -1.47 0.53
C VAL A 58 9.30 -0.12 0.91
N GLU A 59 10.17 -0.09 1.91
CA GLU A 59 10.80 1.16 2.32
C GLU A 59 11.78 1.72 1.29
N LEU A 60 12.55 0.86 0.65
CA LEU A 60 13.39 1.25 -0.46
C LEU A 60 12.54 1.84 -1.59
N LEU A 61 11.41 1.20 -1.94
CA LEU A 61 10.49 1.70 -2.96
C LEU A 61 9.92 3.08 -2.59
N CYS A 62 9.40 3.26 -1.37
CA CYS A 62 8.93 4.55 -0.89
C CYS A 62 10.03 5.62 -0.91
N GLY A 63 11.25 5.26 -0.49
CA GLY A 63 12.42 6.14 -0.56
C GLY A 63 12.77 6.55 -1.99
N THR A 64 12.74 5.60 -2.94
CA THR A 64 12.97 5.91 -4.37
C THR A 64 11.90 6.82 -4.94
N LEU A 65 10.62 6.60 -4.62
CA LEU A 65 9.52 7.47 -5.08
C LEU A 65 9.59 8.87 -4.47
N ALA A 66 10.07 9.00 -3.24
CA ALA A 66 10.34 10.30 -2.63
C ALA A 66 11.46 11.04 -3.37
N LEU A 67 12.51 10.33 -3.78
CA LEU A 67 13.61 10.90 -4.55
C LEU A 67 13.19 11.34 -5.96
N THR A 68 12.37 10.55 -6.66
CA THR A 68 11.86 10.92 -8.00
C THR A 68 10.89 12.10 -7.96
N SER A 69 10.25 12.34 -6.82
CA SER A 69 9.34 13.48 -6.63
C SER A 69 10.07 14.79 -6.26
N PHE A 70 11.40 14.77 -6.10
CA PHE A 70 12.19 15.97 -5.80
C PHE A 70 12.43 16.79 -7.08
N PRO A 71 12.37 18.15 -7.05
CA PRO A 71 12.38 19.06 -5.90
C PRO A 71 11.02 19.49 -5.35
N GLN A 72 9.90 19.13 -5.99
CA GLN A 72 8.56 19.52 -5.56
C GLN A 72 7.75 18.31 -5.09
N PRO A 73 8.02 17.80 -3.86
CA PRO A 73 7.35 16.61 -3.37
C PRO A 73 5.88 16.89 -3.09
N ASN A 74 4.99 16.13 -3.75
CA ASN A 74 3.58 16.10 -3.38
C ASN A 74 3.39 15.18 -2.18
N LEU A 75 3.28 15.76 -0.98
CA LEU A 75 3.14 15.02 0.28
C LEU A 75 1.92 14.08 0.28
N ALA A 76 0.82 14.48 -0.35
CA ALA A 76 -0.37 13.64 -0.44
C ALA A 76 -0.08 12.35 -1.23
N LEU A 77 0.59 12.46 -2.39
CA LEU A 77 0.99 11.31 -3.20
C LEU A 77 2.01 10.43 -2.48
N LEU A 78 3.00 11.00 -1.79
CA LEU A 78 3.99 10.23 -1.03
C LEU A 78 3.35 9.45 0.13
N CYS A 79 2.44 10.08 0.88
CA CYS A 79 1.64 9.40 1.88
C CYS A 79 0.76 8.31 1.25
N GLY A 80 0.17 8.59 0.07
CA GLY A 80 -0.61 7.64 -0.71
C GLY A 80 0.20 6.39 -1.08
N TYR A 81 1.41 6.55 -1.62
CA TYR A 81 2.28 5.41 -1.96
C TYR A 81 2.64 4.57 -0.74
N ALA A 82 3.00 5.21 0.38
CA ALA A 82 3.34 4.48 1.61
C ALA A 82 2.17 3.63 2.11
N VAL A 83 0.95 4.19 2.09
CA VAL A 83 -0.28 3.49 2.50
C VAL A 83 -0.66 2.40 1.50
N LEU A 84 -0.49 2.62 0.19
CA LEU A 84 -0.74 1.61 -0.85
C LEU A 84 0.19 0.41 -0.70
N PHE A 85 1.50 0.63 -0.55
CA PHE A 85 2.44 -0.47 -0.35
C PHE A 85 2.18 -1.22 0.95
N PHE A 86 1.79 -0.51 2.03
CA PHE A 86 1.38 -1.15 3.27
C PHE A 86 0.15 -2.06 3.06
N ASN A 87 -0.92 -1.54 2.44
CA ASN A 87 -2.13 -2.32 2.18
C ASN A 87 -1.90 -3.43 1.13
N SER A 88 -1.00 -3.24 0.17
CA SER A 88 -0.59 -4.29 -0.77
C SER A 88 0.11 -5.45 -0.06
N LEU A 89 0.97 -5.16 0.92
CA LEU A 89 1.58 -6.21 1.75
C LEU A 89 0.55 -6.93 2.61
N THR A 90 -0.40 -6.23 3.23
CA THR A 90 -1.43 -6.88 4.06
C THR A 90 -2.42 -7.68 3.22
N ASP A 91 -2.79 -7.19 2.03
CA ASP A 91 -3.68 -7.89 1.10
C ASP A 91 -3.04 -9.20 0.60
N THR A 92 -1.75 -9.20 0.26
CA THR A 92 -1.05 -10.43 -0.17
C THR A 92 -0.90 -11.48 0.93
N LEU A 93 -0.85 -11.07 2.21
CA LEU A 93 -0.61 -11.97 3.33
C LEU A 93 -1.90 -12.44 4.00
N GLN A 94 -2.87 -11.54 4.13
CA GLN A 94 -4.06 -11.71 4.97
C GLN A 94 -5.36 -11.46 4.20
N PHE A 95 -5.30 -10.98 2.95
CA PHE A 95 -6.49 -10.54 2.18
C PHE A 95 -7.32 -9.49 2.93
N THR A 96 -6.64 -8.60 3.66
CA THR A 96 -7.25 -7.52 4.43
C THR A 96 -6.67 -6.16 4.04
N VAL A 97 -7.58 -5.20 3.91
CA VAL A 97 -7.29 -3.78 3.72
C VAL A 97 -7.74 -3.06 4.99
N TYR A 98 -6.94 -2.11 5.47
CA TYR A 98 -7.22 -1.35 6.69
C TYR A 98 -7.74 0.06 6.33
N PRO A 99 -9.07 0.30 6.35
CA PRO A 99 -9.63 1.54 5.82
C PRO A 99 -9.16 2.80 6.56
N ILE A 100 -8.88 2.67 7.85
CA ILE A 100 -8.38 3.77 8.68
C ILE A 100 -7.04 4.33 8.15
N THR A 101 -6.23 3.50 7.49
CA THR A 101 -4.94 3.93 6.93
C THR A 101 -5.09 4.75 5.65
N LEU A 102 -6.24 4.64 4.96
CA LEU A 102 -6.55 5.32 3.71
C LEU A 102 -7.05 6.76 3.91
N LEU A 103 -7.57 7.07 5.11
CA LEU A 103 -8.12 8.40 5.41
C LEU A 103 -7.09 9.54 5.35
N PRO A 104 -5.89 9.43 5.96
CA PRO A 104 -4.92 10.53 5.93
C PRO A 104 -4.49 10.98 4.53
N PRO A 105 -4.07 10.10 3.59
CA PRO A 105 -3.69 10.54 2.25
C PRO A 105 -4.88 11.07 1.45
N ALA A 106 -6.09 10.53 1.63
CA ALA A 106 -7.29 11.05 0.99
C ALA A 106 -7.57 12.50 1.42
N LEU A 107 -7.51 12.78 2.73
CA LEU A 107 -7.68 14.14 3.25
C LEU A 107 -6.63 15.10 2.72
N LEU A 108 -5.35 14.69 2.70
CA LEU A 108 -4.28 15.51 2.14
C LEU A 108 -4.48 15.81 0.65
N GLY A 109 -4.97 14.83 -0.11
CA GLY A 109 -5.31 15.02 -1.53
C GLY A 109 -6.43 16.04 -1.73
N LEU A 110 -7.50 15.95 -0.95
CA LEU A 110 -8.61 16.90 -0.99
C LEU A 110 -8.20 18.34 -0.60
N MET A 111 -7.26 18.48 0.34
CA MET A 111 -6.70 19.80 0.68
C MET A 111 -5.93 20.44 -0.49
N GLY A 112 -5.45 19.63 -1.45
CA GLY A 112 -4.82 20.09 -2.68
C GLY A 112 -5.80 20.66 -3.71
N GLY A 113 -7.10 20.52 -3.51
CA GLY A 113 -8.16 21.02 -4.38
C GLY A 113 -9.07 19.92 -4.91
N PHE A 114 -10.30 20.29 -5.27
CA PHE A 114 -11.24 19.38 -5.90
C PHE A 114 -11.07 19.45 -7.42
N PRO A 115 -11.03 18.30 -8.12
CA PRO A 115 -11.09 18.29 -9.57
C PRO A 115 -12.40 18.93 -10.04
N PHE A 116 -12.32 19.75 -11.08
CA PHE A 116 -13.51 20.29 -11.74
C PHE A 116 -14.35 19.15 -12.34
N PRO A 117 -15.69 19.32 -12.40
CA PRO A 117 -16.57 18.28 -12.91
C PRO A 117 -16.38 18.07 -14.42
N ASP A 118 -15.53 17.10 -14.77
CA ASP A 118 -15.29 16.67 -16.15
C ASP A 118 -15.93 15.30 -16.42
N MET A 119 -16.10 14.93 -17.70
CA MET A 119 -16.62 13.62 -18.10
C MET A 119 -15.91 12.42 -17.43
N PRO A 120 -14.57 12.40 -17.30
CA PRO A 120 -13.86 11.33 -16.59
C PRO A 120 -14.24 11.22 -15.12
N LEU A 121 -14.57 12.34 -14.46
CA LEU A 121 -15.00 12.36 -13.07
C LEU A 121 -16.38 11.71 -12.91
N VAL A 122 -17.30 11.98 -13.83
CA VAL A 122 -18.63 11.35 -13.85
C VAL A 122 -18.51 9.83 -14.06
N ILE A 123 -17.65 9.41 -14.99
CA ILE A 123 -17.38 7.99 -15.24
C ILE A 123 -16.80 7.32 -13.98
N LEU A 124 -15.81 7.95 -13.34
CA LEU A 124 -15.21 7.43 -12.13
C LEU A 124 -16.23 7.36 -10.97
N GLY A 125 -17.06 8.38 -10.80
CA GLY A 125 -18.12 8.39 -9.79
C GLY A 125 -19.16 7.29 -10.01
N GLY A 126 -19.58 7.09 -11.26
CA GLY A 126 -20.48 5.99 -11.64
C GLY A 126 -19.86 4.61 -11.39
N LEU A 127 -18.58 4.45 -11.72
CA LEU A 127 -17.82 3.22 -11.45
C LEU A 127 -17.74 2.93 -9.94
N LEU A 128 -17.37 3.92 -9.13
CA LEU A 128 -17.27 3.78 -7.67
C LEU A 128 -18.63 3.42 -7.06
N LEU A 129 -19.72 4.09 -7.49
CA LEU A 129 -21.07 3.77 -7.05
C LEU A 129 -21.47 2.35 -7.44
N GLY A 130 -21.23 1.96 -8.69
CA GLY A 130 -21.51 0.62 -9.20
C GLY A 130 -20.75 -0.46 -8.42
N LEU A 131 -19.45 -0.27 -8.18
CA LEU A 131 -18.62 -1.18 -7.39
C LEU A 131 -19.05 -1.23 -5.93
N PHE A 132 -19.43 -0.11 -5.32
CA PHE A 132 -19.95 -0.07 -3.96
C PHE A 132 -21.26 -0.86 -3.84
N LEU A 133 -22.20 -0.67 -4.77
CA LEU A 133 -23.44 -1.45 -4.81
C LEU A 133 -23.15 -2.93 -5.04
N LEU A 134 -22.28 -3.27 -5.99
CA LEU A 134 -21.85 -4.65 -6.20
C LEU A 134 -21.20 -5.25 -4.96
N ALA A 135 -20.37 -4.52 -4.22
CA ALA A 135 -19.77 -5.01 -2.97
C ALA A 135 -20.82 -5.24 -1.87
N ARG A 136 -21.86 -4.39 -1.82
CA ARG A 136 -22.97 -4.55 -0.88
C ARG A 136 -23.86 -5.74 -1.22
N TYR A 137 -24.14 -5.97 -2.50
CA TYR A 137 -25.05 -7.04 -2.96
C TYR A 137 -24.35 -8.37 -3.20
N SER A 138 -23.09 -8.35 -3.66
CA SER A 138 -22.27 -9.53 -3.87
C SER A 138 -21.29 -9.67 -2.71
N ALA A 139 -21.54 -10.62 -1.80
CA ALA A 139 -20.62 -10.98 -0.71
C ALA A 139 -19.26 -11.56 -1.19
N LYS A 140 -18.97 -11.45 -2.49
CA LYS A 140 -17.75 -11.93 -3.15
C LYS A 140 -16.79 -10.80 -3.48
N PHE A 141 -17.26 -9.55 -3.57
CA PHE A 141 -16.42 -8.43 -3.94
C PHE A 141 -15.85 -7.74 -2.69
N GLY A 142 -14.54 -7.47 -2.70
CA GLY A 142 -13.84 -6.89 -1.56
C GLY A 142 -14.19 -5.42 -1.39
N MET A 143 -14.83 -5.06 -0.28
CA MET A 143 -15.09 -3.65 0.06
C MET A 143 -13.79 -2.83 0.15
N GLY A 144 -12.67 -3.48 0.50
CA GLY A 144 -11.35 -2.85 0.54
C GLY A 144 -10.87 -2.29 -0.80
N ASP A 145 -11.22 -2.90 -1.93
CA ASP A 145 -10.81 -2.39 -3.25
C ASP A 145 -11.53 -1.07 -3.58
N VAL A 146 -12.79 -0.94 -3.16
CA VAL A 146 -13.57 0.30 -3.30
C VAL A 146 -12.99 1.40 -2.43
N ASP A 147 -12.60 1.08 -1.19
CA ASP A 147 -11.97 2.05 -0.29
C ASP A 147 -10.63 2.55 -0.83
N VAL A 148 -9.82 1.67 -1.42
CA VAL A 148 -8.55 2.05 -2.07
C VAL A 148 -8.81 2.95 -3.27
N LEU A 149 -9.75 2.59 -4.15
CA LEU A 149 -10.10 3.41 -5.32
C LEU A 149 -10.64 4.79 -4.92
N LEU A 150 -11.41 4.87 -3.83
CA LEU A 150 -11.88 6.13 -3.27
C LEU A 150 -10.72 7.01 -2.82
N MET A 151 -9.74 6.45 -2.10
CA MET A 151 -8.52 7.19 -1.74
C MET A 151 -7.76 7.67 -2.99
N LEU A 152 -7.58 6.81 -4.00
CA LEU A 152 -6.91 7.19 -5.25
C LEU A 152 -7.62 8.35 -5.97
N SER A 153 -8.96 8.36 -5.95
CA SER A 153 -9.76 9.45 -6.55
C SER A 153 -9.55 10.81 -5.89
N CYS A 154 -9.13 10.85 -4.63
CA CYS A 154 -8.77 12.08 -3.93
C CYS A 154 -7.33 12.53 -4.19
N LEU A 155 -6.45 11.61 -4.62
CA LEU A 155 -5.02 11.85 -4.76
C LEU A 155 -4.60 12.27 -6.18
N ALA A 156 -5.36 11.86 -7.19
CA ALA A 156 -4.96 12.00 -8.58
C ALA A 156 -6.18 12.27 -9.48
N PRO A 157 -5.97 12.89 -10.65
CA PRO A 157 -7.08 13.21 -11.55
C PRO A 157 -7.79 11.94 -12.04
N PRO A 158 -9.11 11.99 -12.33
CA PRO A 158 -9.90 10.80 -12.63
C PRO A 158 -9.36 9.95 -13.78
N VAL A 159 -8.77 10.60 -14.80
CA VAL A 159 -8.14 9.91 -15.94
C VAL A 159 -7.04 8.98 -15.46
N THR A 160 -6.14 9.44 -14.60
CA THR A 160 -5.02 8.63 -14.07
C THR A 160 -5.51 7.45 -13.23
N VAL A 161 -6.59 7.64 -12.46
CA VAL A 161 -7.20 6.58 -11.66
C VAL A 161 -7.80 5.51 -12.57
N ILE A 162 -8.57 5.92 -13.58
CA ILE A 162 -9.16 4.99 -14.55
C ILE A 162 -8.06 4.22 -15.31
N THR A 163 -7.03 4.90 -15.82
CA THR A 163 -5.92 4.23 -16.53
C THR A 163 -5.12 3.30 -15.61
N SER A 164 -4.95 3.66 -14.34
CA SER A 164 -4.27 2.79 -13.38
C SER A 164 -5.08 1.53 -13.09
N LEU A 165 -6.41 1.65 -13.01
CA LEU A 165 -7.32 0.52 -12.82
C LEU A 165 -7.35 -0.39 -14.04
N THR A 166 -7.36 0.17 -15.26
CA THR A 166 -7.33 -0.66 -16.48
C THR A 166 -6.02 -1.43 -16.60
N LEU A 167 -4.89 -0.78 -16.28
CA LEU A 167 -3.58 -1.45 -16.25
C LEU A 167 -3.54 -2.54 -15.18
N ALA A 168 -4.07 -2.27 -13.98
CA ALA A 168 -4.16 -3.24 -12.89
C ALA A 168 -5.03 -4.45 -13.27
N ALA A 169 -6.20 -4.22 -13.87
CA ALA A 169 -7.11 -5.27 -14.33
C ALA A 169 -6.47 -6.13 -15.43
N PHE A 170 -5.76 -5.52 -16.37
CA PHE A 170 -5.04 -6.23 -17.41
C PHE A 170 -3.91 -7.10 -16.83
N ALA A 171 -3.10 -6.55 -15.91
CA ALA A 171 -2.04 -7.31 -15.24
C ALA A 171 -2.59 -8.48 -14.41
N ALA A 172 -3.70 -8.26 -13.67
CA ALA A 172 -4.39 -9.31 -12.93
C ALA A 172 -4.93 -10.41 -13.87
N LEU A 173 -5.47 -10.05 -15.04
CA LEU A 173 -5.96 -11.01 -16.03
C LEU A 173 -4.83 -11.85 -16.64
N VAL A 174 -3.70 -11.23 -16.98
CA VAL A 174 -2.53 -11.92 -17.53
C VAL A 174 -1.97 -12.91 -16.51
N THR A 175 -1.79 -12.48 -15.26
CA THR A 175 -1.30 -13.36 -14.18
C THR A 175 -2.25 -14.53 -13.91
N PHE A 176 -3.55 -14.27 -13.87
CA PHE A 176 -4.57 -15.32 -13.75
C PHE A 176 -4.53 -16.34 -14.91
N SER A 177 -4.23 -15.88 -16.12
CA SER A 177 -4.16 -16.73 -17.31
C SER A 177 -2.92 -17.63 -17.31
N LEU A 178 -1.79 -17.13 -16.80
CA LEU A 178 -0.53 -17.85 -16.74
C LEU A 178 -0.45 -18.86 -15.58
N ASP A 179 -1.06 -18.55 -14.43
CA ASP A 179 -1.06 -19.43 -13.27
C ASP A 179 -2.47 -19.71 -12.73
N ARG A 180 -3.12 -20.71 -13.34
CA ARG A 180 -4.46 -21.17 -12.94
C ARG A 180 -4.50 -21.83 -11.56
N ARG A 181 -3.37 -22.10 -10.89
CA ARG A 181 -3.35 -22.65 -9.52
C ARG A 181 -3.57 -21.56 -8.47
N SER A 182 -3.21 -20.33 -8.78
CA SER A 182 -3.47 -19.14 -7.95
C SER A 182 -4.95 -18.67 -8.00
N ALA A 183 -5.81 -19.39 -8.74
CA ALA A 183 -7.17 -18.98 -9.12
C ALA A 183 -8.24 -18.97 -8.02
N ARG A 184 -7.94 -19.30 -6.76
CA ARG A 184 -8.97 -19.32 -5.71
C ARG A 184 -9.26 -17.95 -5.10
N ARG A 185 -8.23 -17.11 -4.87
CA ARG A 185 -8.35 -15.72 -4.40
C ARG A 185 -7.06 -14.97 -4.77
N LEU A 186 -7.18 -13.94 -5.61
CA LEU A 186 -6.06 -13.13 -6.06
C LEU A 186 -6.13 -11.75 -5.37
N PRO A 187 -5.09 -11.31 -4.66
CA PRO A 187 -5.08 -9.99 -4.02
C PRO A 187 -4.99 -8.91 -5.11
N PHE A 188 -5.96 -7.99 -5.17
CA PHE A 188 -6.05 -7.00 -6.25
C PHE A 188 -5.29 -5.70 -5.95
N VAL A 189 -5.14 -5.34 -4.67
CA VAL A 189 -4.45 -4.11 -4.23
C VAL A 189 -3.00 -4.01 -4.72
N PRO A 190 -2.19 -5.09 -4.80
CA PRO A 190 -0.84 -5.03 -5.38
C PRO A 190 -0.83 -4.59 -6.84
N PHE A 191 -1.80 -5.05 -7.64
CA PHE A 191 -1.91 -4.67 -9.05
C PHE A 191 -2.30 -3.20 -9.18
N MET A 192 -3.26 -2.74 -8.36
CA MET A 192 -3.63 -1.33 -8.29
C MET A 192 -2.47 -0.43 -7.87
N THR A 193 -1.67 -0.89 -6.90
CA THR A 193 -0.51 -0.14 -6.39
C THR A 193 0.52 0.10 -7.50
N TRP A 194 0.91 -0.96 -8.21
CA TRP A 194 1.86 -0.83 -9.32
C TRP A 194 1.27 -0.04 -10.50
N GLY A 195 0.01 -0.26 -10.85
CA GLY A 195 -0.66 0.51 -11.90
C GLY A 195 -0.67 2.01 -11.59
N PHE A 196 -1.00 2.37 -10.35
CA PHE A 196 -1.05 3.75 -9.91
C PHE A 196 0.34 4.41 -9.89
N VAL A 197 1.35 3.72 -9.35
CA VAL A 197 2.74 4.22 -9.35
C VAL A 197 3.25 4.44 -10.79
N LEU A 198 2.95 3.52 -11.71
CA LEU A 198 3.36 3.67 -13.10
C LEU A 198 2.68 4.88 -13.77
N CYS A 199 1.36 5.02 -13.62
CA CYS A 199 0.63 6.14 -14.20
C CYS A 199 1.05 7.50 -13.63
N THR A 200 1.37 7.57 -12.33
CA THR A 200 1.74 8.84 -11.68
C THR A 200 3.21 9.24 -11.90
N GLN A 201 4.12 8.27 -12.04
CA GLN A 201 5.54 8.56 -12.28
C GLN A 201 5.87 8.75 -13.77
N PHE A 202 5.18 8.03 -14.67
CA PHE A 202 5.47 8.03 -16.11
C PHE A 202 4.36 8.67 -16.97
N GLY A 203 3.19 8.95 -16.40
CA GLY A 203 2.04 9.48 -17.14
C GLY A 203 1.89 11.01 -17.12
N ASN A 204 2.93 11.73 -16.68
CA ASN A 204 3.02 13.19 -16.79
C ASN A 204 3.75 13.61 -18.07
#